data_AF-A0A956I7L7-F1
#
_entry.id   AF-A0A956I7L7-F1
#
_cell.length_a   1.000
_cell.length_b   1.000
_cell.length_c   1.000
_cell.angle_alpha   90.00
_cell.angle_beta   90.00
_cell.angle_gamma   90.00
#
_symmetry.space_group_name_H-M   'P 1'
#
loop_
_entity.id
_entity.type
_entity.pdbx_description
1 polymer ?
#
loop_
_entity_poly.entity_id
_entity_poly.type
_entity_poly.pdbx_seq_one_letter_code
_entity_poly.pdbx_strand_id
1 'polypeptide(L)'
;MGSPSSLLRLVFLVATSVACGPPPPPVYVPANYVERSALAQPIPTEAIRAAIVQTLNERRCTVQGEEPGLIRAALRHRRAEVSVDIVYESTGYELRTLHVAGLPTIQDEAGQSLVDDSYVRIVRRYRKLIDRNLVRAEAELEEREEDARDHELAVAQAHAREAEAEREQAAIERMPAPTPSPTVAGGSAPALQAGFNVVRAPNGMGAAQITIRNEGADPLRFVAFRSSGAGQWRANQLSYTVTPGQEYTVTGIAPGTYELRVETHNAYKEWRPLQVGAGGVYTLVVTTQGWFRL
;
A
#
# COMPACT_ATOMS: atom_id res chain seq x y z
N MET A 1 -38.37 -23.98 32.70
CA MET A 1 -37.88 -25.37 32.53
C MET A 1 -37.02 -25.42 31.29
N GLY A 2 -35.77 -25.87 31.38
CA GLY A 2 -34.89 -26.09 30.23
C GLY A 2 -33.48 -25.51 30.41
N SER A 3 -32.68 -26.08 31.33
CA SER A 3 -31.24 -25.80 31.42
C SER A 3 -30.49 -26.57 30.32
N PRO A 4 -29.61 -25.94 29.53
CA PRO A 4 -28.76 -26.68 28.60
C PRO A 4 -27.55 -27.25 29.34
N SER A 5 -27.42 -28.58 29.27
CA SER A 5 -26.33 -29.38 29.82
C SER A 5 -24.99 -29.04 29.15
N SER A 6 -24.02 -28.58 29.93
CA SER A 6 -22.62 -28.43 29.52
C SER A 6 -21.95 -29.80 29.39
N LEU A 7 -21.64 -30.21 28.16
CA LEU A 7 -20.79 -31.36 27.86
C LEU A 7 -19.31 -30.98 28.07
N LEU A 8 -18.75 -31.41 29.20
CA LEU A 8 -17.33 -31.34 29.51
C LEU A 8 -16.57 -32.33 28.59
N ARG A 9 -15.92 -31.81 27.54
CA ARG A 9 -14.97 -32.57 26.73
C ARG A 9 -13.64 -32.66 27.49
N LEU A 10 -13.37 -33.83 28.06
CA LEU A 10 -12.09 -34.19 28.65
C LEU A 10 -11.07 -34.41 27.51
N VAL A 11 -10.25 -33.41 27.22
CA VAL A 11 -9.11 -33.54 26.29
C VAL A 11 -7.97 -34.22 27.04
N PHE A 12 -7.71 -35.49 26.74
CA PHE A 12 -6.51 -36.19 27.21
C PHE A 12 -5.27 -35.59 26.51
N LEU A 13 -4.54 -34.75 27.24
CA LEU A 13 -3.26 -34.21 26.80
C LEU A 13 -2.19 -35.29 27.06
N VAL A 14 -1.87 -36.06 26.02
CA VAL A 14 -0.76 -37.02 26.05
C VAL A 14 0.54 -36.20 26.12
N ALA A 15 1.11 -36.10 27.31
CA ALA A 15 2.44 -35.53 27.51
C ALA A 15 3.48 -36.48 26.92
N THR A 16 3.81 -36.31 25.64
CA THR A 16 5.01 -36.91 25.06
C THR A 16 6.21 -36.27 25.77
N SER A 17 6.75 -36.96 26.76
CA SER A 17 8.02 -36.62 27.40
C SER A 17 9.13 -36.81 26.37
N VAL A 18 9.37 -35.78 25.55
CA VAL A 18 10.57 -35.68 24.74
C VAL A 18 11.73 -35.69 25.72
N ALA A 19 12.51 -36.77 25.72
CA ALA A 19 13.71 -36.89 26.53
C ALA A 19 14.65 -35.73 26.15
N CYS A 20 14.57 -34.65 26.93
CA CYS A 20 15.49 -33.52 26.81
C CYS A 20 16.85 -34.03 27.26
N GLY A 21 17.68 -34.44 26.29
CA GLY A 21 19.09 -34.62 26.53
C GLY A 21 19.70 -33.34 27.14
N PRO A 22 20.83 -33.44 27.84
CA PRO A 22 21.50 -32.26 28.37
C PRO A 22 21.72 -31.23 27.25
N PRO A 23 21.52 -29.93 27.52
CA PRO A 23 21.71 -28.90 26.51
C PRO A 23 23.15 -28.98 25.97
N PRO A 24 23.36 -28.76 24.65
CA PRO A 24 24.70 -28.73 24.10
C PRO A 24 25.54 -27.66 24.83
N PRO A 25 26.85 -27.90 25.02
CA PRO A 25 27.73 -26.91 25.64
C PRO A 25 27.72 -25.60 24.82
N PRO A 26 27.85 -24.43 25.47
CA PRO A 26 27.94 -23.16 24.77
C PRO A 26 29.16 -23.15 23.86
N VAL A 27 28.98 -22.66 22.64
CA VAL A 27 30.07 -22.47 21.67
C VAL A 27 30.56 -21.03 21.81
N TYR A 28 31.85 -20.86 21.99
CA TYR A 28 32.49 -19.56 22.06
C TYR A 28 33.24 -19.27 20.76
N VAL A 29 33.11 -18.05 20.26
CA VAL A 29 33.73 -17.58 19.01
C VAL A 29 34.47 -16.26 19.24
N PRO A 30 35.53 -15.95 18.47
CA PRO A 30 36.29 -14.70 18.62
C PRO A 30 35.39 -13.47 18.52
N ALA A 31 35.63 -12.44 19.33
CA ALA A 31 34.78 -11.23 19.36
C ALA A 31 34.76 -10.42 18.04
N ASN A 32 35.76 -10.60 17.17
CA ASN A 32 35.96 -9.90 15.91
C ASN A 32 35.30 -10.61 14.70
N TYR A 33 34.05 -11.05 14.87
CA TYR A 33 33.32 -11.70 13.79
C TYR A 33 32.99 -10.74 12.65
N VAL A 34 33.21 -11.23 11.43
CA VAL A 34 32.96 -10.54 10.18
C VAL A 34 31.97 -11.35 9.35
N GLU A 35 30.93 -10.67 8.87
CA GLU A 35 29.91 -11.26 8.00
C GLU A 35 29.83 -10.43 6.71
N ARG A 36 29.98 -11.08 5.55
CA ARG A 36 29.92 -10.43 4.23
C ARG A 36 28.67 -10.85 3.48
N SER A 37 28.04 -9.90 2.80
CA SER A 37 26.97 -10.15 1.84
C SER A 37 27.36 -9.55 0.49
N ALA A 38 27.37 -10.39 -0.54
CA ALA A 38 27.62 -9.97 -1.92
C ALA A 38 26.29 -9.87 -2.67
N LEU A 39 26.12 -8.79 -3.43
CA LEU A 39 24.93 -8.57 -4.24
C LEU A 39 25.11 -9.23 -5.61
N ALA A 40 24.01 -9.73 -6.16
CA ALA A 40 24.02 -10.36 -7.48
C ALA A 40 24.26 -9.32 -8.59
N GLN A 41 23.83 -8.07 -8.37
CA GLN A 41 24.00 -6.96 -9.28
C GLN A 41 24.49 -5.73 -8.50
N PRO A 42 25.24 -4.81 -9.13
CA PRO A 42 25.65 -3.58 -8.49
C PRO A 42 24.43 -2.69 -8.25
N ILE A 43 24.18 -2.34 -6.98
CA ILE A 43 23.10 -1.43 -6.57
C ILE A 43 23.73 -0.05 -6.27
N PRO A 44 23.04 1.06 -6.54
CA PRO A 44 23.47 2.38 -6.07
C PRO A 44 23.76 2.40 -4.57
N THR A 45 24.90 2.96 -4.17
CA THR A 45 25.34 3.01 -2.76
C THR A 45 24.33 3.71 -1.85
N GLU A 46 23.60 4.69 -2.37
CA GLU A 46 22.51 5.37 -1.66
C GLU A 46 21.34 4.43 -1.33
N ALA A 47 20.96 3.54 -2.25
CA ALA A 47 19.89 2.57 -2.00
C ALA A 47 20.31 1.54 -0.96
N ILE A 48 21.57 1.10 -0.98
CA ILE A 48 22.12 0.20 0.05
C ILE A 48 22.11 0.88 1.42
N ARG A 49 22.58 2.13 1.48
CA ARG A 49 22.53 2.95 2.69
C ARG A 49 21.10 3.08 3.22
N ALA A 50 20.15 3.41 2.36
CA ALA A 50 18.73 3.57 2.73
C ALA A 50 18.16 2.26 3.31
N ALA A 51 18.43 1.12 2.69
CA ALA A 51 17.99 -0.18 3.17
C ALA A 51 18.58 -0.51 4.56
N ILE A 52 19.88 -0.25 4.77
CA ILE A 52 20.55 -0.44 6.07
C ILE A 52 19.91 0.45 7.15
N VAL A 53 19.77 1.76 6.89
CA VAL A 53 19.18 2.71 7.84
C VAL A 53 17.74 2.34 8.17
N GLN A 54 16.95 1.92 7.17
CA GLN A 54 15.59 1.43 7.38
C GLN A 54 15.58 0.20 8.28
N THR A 55 16.43 -0.80 8.03
CA THR A 55 16.52 -1.99 8.89
C THR A 55 16.89 -1.63 10.33
N LEU A 56 17.83 -0.70 10.53
CA LEU A 56 18.23 -0.23 11.86
C LEU A 56 17.07 0.47 12.58
N ASN A 57 16.30 1.31 11.89
CA ASN A 57 15.13 2.00 12.43
C ASN A 57 14.01 1.03 12.82
N GLU A 58 13.66 0.08 11.94
CA GLU A 58 12.64 -0.94 12.21
C GLU A 58 12.95 -1.78 13.47
N ARG A 59 14.24 -1.95 13.77
CA ARG A 59 14.72 -2.69 14.93
C ARG A 59 15.06 -1.82 16.12
N ARG A 60 14.83 -0.50 16.04
CA ARG A 60 15.15 0.47 17.09
C ARG A 60 16.63 0.39 17.51
N CYS A 61 17.51 0.16 16.54
CA CYS A 61 18.96 0.24 16.76
C CYS A 61 19.38 1.69 16.93
N THR A 62 20.49 1.90 17.66
CA THR A 62 21.06 3.24 17.83
C THR A 62 22.19 3.43 16.85
N VAL A 63 22.07 4.41 15.95
CA VAL A 63 23.16 4.80 15.05
C VAL A 63 24.13 5.69 15.84
N GLN A 64 25.39 5.28 15.93
CA GLN A 64 26.42 5.97 16.70
C GLN A 64 27.19 6.99 15.85
N GLY A 65 27.31 6.72 14.54
CA GLY A 65 27.99 7.58 13.60
C GLY A 65 27.79 7.09 12.17
N GLU A 66 27.91 8.00 11.23
CA GLU A 66 27.74 7.72 9.82
C GLU A 66 28.78 8.47 9.01
N GLU A 67 29.48 7.75 8.15
CA GLU A 67 30.45 8.23 7.18
C GLU A 67 30.10 7.64 5.79
N PRO A 68 30.51 8.27 4.67
CA PRO A 68 30.29 7.69 3.35
C PRO A 68 30.91 6.29 3.24
N GLY A 69 30.07 5.27 3.02
CA GLY A 69 30.48 3.86 2.94
C GLY A 69 30.63 3.15 4.30
N LEU A 70 30.31 3.81 5.43
CA LEU A 70 30.39 3.22 6.76
C LEU A 70 29.27 3.72 7.70
N ILE A 71 28.51 2.79 8.28
CA ILE A 71 27.56 3.08 9.36
C ILE A 71 28.00 2.36 10.64
N ARG A 72 28.17 3.10 11.74
CA ARG A 72 28.40 2.52 13.07
C ARG A 72 27.08 2.44 13.83
N ALA A 73 26.73 1.25 14.31
CA ALA A 73 25.46 1.03 15.00
C ALA A 73 25.58 0.09 16.21
N ALA A 74 24.76 0.34 17.23
CA ALA A 74 24.57 -0.55 18.36
C ALA A 74 23.31 -1.40 18.18
N LEU A 75 23.50 -2.71 17.99
CA LEU A 75 22.44 -3.70 17.86
C LEU A 75 22.05 -4.21 19.26
N ARG A 76 20.84 -3.90 19.70
CA ARG A 76 20.34 -4.36 21.01
C ARG A 76 19.47 -5.62 20.85
N HIS A 77 19.76 -6.66 21.62
CA HIS A 77 18.92 -7.84 21.70
C HIS A 77 18.84 -8.37 23.14
N ARG A 78 17.65 -8.23 23.75
CA ARG A 78 17.42 -8.59 25.16
C ARG A 78 18.40 -7.88 26.09
N ARG A 79 19.37 -8.60 26.66
CA ARG A 79 20.38 -8.09 27.60
C ARG A 79 21.75 -7.88 26.93
N ALA A 80 21.88 -8.20 25.65
CA ALA A 80 23.12 -8.06 24.91
C ALA A 80 23.07 -6.81 24.01
N GLU A 81 24.23 -6.17 23.88
CA GLU A 81 24.46 -5.05 22.98
C GLU A 81 25.70 -5.34 22.13
N VAL A 82 25.56 -5.26 20.82
CA VAL A 82 26.62 -5.55 19.85
C VAL A 82 26.88 -4.30 19.03
N SER A 83 28.04 -3.68 19.20
CA SER A 83 28.47 -2.58 18.35
C SER A 83 29.05 -3.13 17.06
N VAL A 84 28.53 -2.67 15.92
CA VAL A 84 28.94 -3.12 14.59
C VAL A 84 29.31 -1.94 13.70
N ASP A 85 30.34 -2.15 12.90
CA ASP A 85 30.66 -1.34 11.72
C ASP A 85 30.05 -2.02 10.50
N ILE A 86 29.20 -1.30 9.78
CA ILE A 86 28.57 -1.76 8.54
C ILE A 86 29.25 -1.01 7.39
N VAL A 87 30.23 -1.66 6.77
CA VAL A 87 30.92 -1.13 5.58
C VAL A 87 30.09 -1.50 4.37
N TYR A 88 29.81 -0.56 3.47
CA TYR A 88 28.98 -0.82 2.29
C TYR A 88 29.53 -0.15 1.04
N GLU A 89 29.42 -0.86 -0.07
CA GLU A 89 29.86 -0.47 -1.41
C GLU A 89 28.80 -0.90 -2.43
N SER A 90 28.95 -0.52 -3.70
CA SER A 90 27.94 -0.83 -4.73
C SER A 90 27.74 -2.33 -4.98
N THR A 91 28.70 -3.17 -4.60
CA THR A 91 28.69 -4.63 -4.84
C THR A 91 28.27 -5.45 -3.62
N GLY A 92 28.11 -4.82 -2.45
CA GLY A 92 27.81 -5.54 -1.22
C GLY A 92 28.06 -4.75 0.06
N TYR A 93 27.95 -5.44 1.18
CA TYR A 93 28.20 -4.87 2.50
C TYR A 93 28.80 -5.91 3.46
N GLU A 94 29.49 -5.42 4.48
CA GLU A 94 30.20 -6.19 5.49
C GLU A 94 29.83 -5.70 6.89
N LEU A 95 29.43 -6.60 7.78
CA LEU A 95 29.21 -6.33 9.20
C LEU A 95 30.44 -6.79 9.98
N ARG A 96 31.15 -5.84 10.58
CA ARG A 96 32.28 -6.09 11.48
C ARG A 96 31.85 -5.86 12.92
N THR A 97 32.01 -6.88 13.75
CA THR A 97 31.74 -6.74 15.19
C THR A 97 32.90 -6.01 15.86
N LEU A 98 32.61 -4.91 16.55
CA LEU A 98 33.61 -4.12 17.28
C LEU A 98 33.65 -4.48 18.76
N HIS A 99 32.47 -4.51 19.39
CA HIS A 99 32.33 -4.70 20.83
C HIS A 99 31.05 -5.45 21.15
N VAL A 100 31.12 -6.34 22.14
CA VAL A 100 29.98 -7.10 22.63
C VAL A 100 29.86 -6.93 24.12
N ALA A 101 28.73 -6.41 24.57
CA ALA A 101 28.40 -6.20 25.98
C ALA A 101 27.22 -7.08 26.40
N GLY A 102 27.23 -7.51 27.66
CA GLY A 102 26.13 -8.26 28.28
C GLY A 102 26.06 -9.75 27.93
N LEU A 103 27.10 -10.31 27.31
CA LEU A 103 27.24 -11.75 27.05
C LEU A 103 28.42 -12.35 27.83
N PRO A 104 28.38 -13.66 28.14
CA PRO A 104 29.51 -14.37 28.71
C PRO A 104 30.73 -14.30 27.78
N THR A 105 31.87 -13.99 28.38
CA THR A 105 33.17 -13.98 27.68
C THR A 105 34.15 -14.86 28.42
N ILE A 106 34.99 -15.55 27.66
CA ILE A 106 36.13 -16.32 28.15
C ILE A 106 37.38 -15.84 27.41
N GLN A 107 38.55 -16.01 28.02
CA GLN A 107 39.83 -15.82 27.33
C GLN A 107 40.36 -17.20 26.92
N ASP A 108 40.86 -17.29 25.69
CA ASP A 108 41.60 -18.47 25.25
C ASP A 108 43.04 -18.47 25.79
N GLU A 109 43.81 -19.52 25.49
CA GLU A 109 45.22 -19.63 25.91
C GLU A 109 46.12 -18.54 25.30
N ALA A 110 45.70 -17.91 24.19
CA ALA A 110 46.39 -16.82 23.54
C ALA A 110 45.95 -15.43 24.05
N GLY A 111 45.04 -15.37 25.03
CA GLY A 111 44.48 -14.12 25.57
C GLY A 111 43.43 -13.44 24.68
N GLN A 112 42.94 -14.11 23.62
CA GLN A 112 41.84 -13.62 22.80
C GLN A 112 40.51 -13.76 23.54
N SER A 113 39.67 -12.73 23.45
CA SER A 113 38.32 -12.77 24.02
C SER A 113 37.40 -13.56 23.09
N LEU A 114 36.93 -14.70 23.59
CA LEU A 114 35.87 -15.48 22.97
C LEU A 114 34.54 -15.13 23.63
N VAL A 115 33.50 -14.96 22.82
CA VAL A 115 32.15 -14.57 23.25
C VAL A 115 31.18 -15.67 22.83
N ASP A 116 30.15 -15.88 23.63
CA ASP A 116 29.06 -16.82 23.33
C ASP A 116 28.48 -16.60 21.91
N ASP A 117 28.27 -17.67 21.15
CA ASP A 117 27.82 -17.63 19.74
C ASP A 117 26.48 -16.91 19.49
N SER A 118 25.73 -16.59 20.55
CA SER A 118 24.45 -15.91 20.44
C SER A 118 24.56 -14.55 19.75
N TYR A 119 25.69 -13.84 19.85
CA TYR A 119 25.86 -12.60 19.11
C TYR A 119 26.02 -12.82 17.60
N VAL A 120 26.64 -13.92 17.15
CA VAL A 120 26.70 -14.28 15.72
C VAL A 120 25.29 -14.50 15.19
N ARG A 121 24.40 -15.12 15.97
CA ARG A 121 22.99 -15.27 15.62
C ARG A 121 22.26 -13.92 15.51
N ILE A 122 22.62 -12.94 16.33
CA ILE A 122 22.12 -11.56 16.23
C ILE A 122 22.60 -10.93 14.92
N VAL A 123 23.90 -10.93 14.65
CA VAL A 123 24.50 -10.34 13.43
C VAL A 123 23.90 -10.96 12.17
N ARG A 124 23.82 -12.29 12.09
CA ARG A 124 23.19 -13.00 10.95
C ARG A 124 21.71 -12.66 10.77
N ARG A 125 20.98 -12.41 11.87
CA ARG A 125 19.58 -11.97 11.78
C ARG A 125 19.48 -10.58 11.17
N TYR A 126 20.36 -9.65 11.55
CA TYR A 126 20.40 -8.31 10.94
C TYR A 126 20.78 -8.37 9.46
N ARG A 127 21.79 -9.16 9.10
CA ARG A 127 22.15 -9.41 7.69
C ARG A 127 20.93 -9.83 6.86
N LYS A 128 20.19 -10.85 7.31
CA LYS A 128 18.97 -11.31 6.62
C LYS A 128 17.88 -10.25 6.48
N LEU A 129 17.81 -9.29 7.40
CA LEU A 129 16.85 -8.20 7.32
C LEU A 129 17.31 -7.11 6.34
N ILE A 130 18.60 -6.79 6.34
CA ILE A 130 19.20 -5.91 5.34
C ILE A 130 18.99 -6.52 3.94
N ASP A 131 19.32 -7.80 3.76
CA ASP A 131 19.10 -8.53 2.50
C ASP A 131 17.63 -8.44 2.03
N ARG A 132 16.66 -8.58 2.95
CA ARG A 132 15.23 -8.47 2.63
C ARG A 132 14.84 -7.05 2.21
N ASN A 133 15.34 -6.04 2.90
CA ASN A 133 15.04 -4.64 2.57
C ASN A 133 15.72 -4.22 1.27
N LEU A 134 16.87 -4.80 0.92
CA LEU A 134 17.52 -4.60 -0.38
C LEU A 134 16.65 -5.14 -1.52
N VAL A 135 16.17 -6.39 -1.42
CA VAL A 135 15.26 -6.97 -2.42
C VAL A 135 13.99 -6.13 -2.57
N ARG A 136 13.47 -5.61 -1.45
CA ARG A 136 12.31 -4.71 -1.48
C ARG A 136 12.63 -3.38 -2.16
N ALA A 137 13.79 -2.79 -1.87
CA ALA A 137 14.20 -1.52 -2.47
C ALA A 137 14.44 -1.65 -3.98
N GLU A 138 14.98 -2.78 -4.44
CA GLU A 138 15.09 -3.10 -5.87
C GLU A 138 13.71 -3.18 -6.52
N ALA A 139 12.77 -3.92 -5.94
CA ALA A 139 11.42 -4.04 -6.48
C ALA A 139 10.68 -2.69 -6.53
N GLU A 140 10.80 -1.86 -5.48
CA GLU A 140 10.21 -0.52 -5.47
C GLU A 140 10.88 0.44 -6.48
N LEU A 141 12.14 0.22 -6.86
CA LEU A 141 12.80 0.99 -7.89
C LEU A 141 12.28 0.60 -9.28
N GLU A 142 12.20 -0.71 -9.55
CA GLU A 142 11.67 -1.25 -10.80
C GLU A 142 10.21 -0.80 -11.03
N GLU A 143 9.36 -0.85 -10.01
CA GLU A 143 7.98 -0.36 -10.07
C GLU A 143 7.91 1.14 -10.43
N ARG A 144 8.79 1.97 -9.85
CA ARG A 144 8.85 3.41 -10.18
C ARG A 144 9.31 3.67 -11.62
N GLU A 145 10.22 2.86 -12.14
CA GLU A 145 10.67 2.96 -13.53
C GLU A 145 9.57 2.51 -14.51
N GLU A 146 8.80 1.48 -14.17
CA GLU A 146 7.59 1.08 -14.90
C GLU A 146 6.54 2.18 -14.91
N ASP A 147 6.19 2.72 -13.75
CA ASP A 147 5.23 3.82 -13.62
C ASP A 147 5.67 5.06 -14.40
N ALA A 148 6.97 5.38 -14.40
CA ALA A 148 7.51 6.49 -15.18
C ALA A 148 7.36 6.27 -16.68
N ARG A 149 7.65 5.07 -17.18
CA ARG A 149 7.46 4.70 -18.60
C ARG A 149 5.99 4.77 -19.00
N ASP A 150 5.10 4.26 -18.17
CA ASP A 150 3.66 4.29 -18.42
C ASP A 150 3.13 5.73 -18.43
N HIS A 151 3.63 6.58 -17.54
CA HIS A 151 3.30 8.00 -17.52
C HIS A 151 3.76 8.71 -18.81
N GLU A 152 4.99 8.48 -19.26
CA GLU A 152 5.51 9.05 -20.51
C GLU A 152 4.68 8.63 -21.72
N LEU A 153 4.31 7.34 -21.80
CA LEU A 153 3.44 6.84 -22.87
C LEU A 153 2.04 7.47 -22.82
N ALA A 154 1.47 7.64 -21.63
CA ALA A 154 0.17 8.28 -21.46
C ALA A 154 0.19 9.75 -21.91
N VAL A 155 1.25 10.49 -21.57
CA VAL A 155 1.46 11.88 -22.01
C VAL A 155 1.63 11.95 -23.52
N ALA A 156 2.42 11.05 -24.12
CA ALA A 156 2.60 11.00 -25.58
C ALA A 156 1.27 10.71 -26.31
N GLN A 157 0.45 9.79 -25.78
CA GLN A 157 -0.88 9.50 -26.32
C GLN A 157 -1.87 10.66 -26.15
N ALA A 158 -1.75 11.44 -25.08
CA ALA A 158 -2.55 12.65 -24.90
C ALA A 158 -2.21 13.70 -25.97
N HIS A 159 -0.92 13.99 -26.16
CA HIS A 159 -0.47 14.91 -27.20
C HIS A 159 -0.82 14.45 -28.62
N ALA A 160 -0.75 13.15 -28.90
CA ALA A 160 -1.17 12.62 -30.22
C ALA A 160 -2.66 12.87 -30.49
N ARG A 161 -3.51 12.68 -29.48
CA ARG A 161 -4.95 12.95 -29.57
C ARG A 161 -5.24 14.45 -29.74
N GLU A 162 -4.53 15.31 -29.04
CA GLU A 162 -4.63 16.76 -29.20
C GLU A 162 -4.24 17.19 -30.62
N ALA A 163 -3.13 16.66 -31.14
CA ALA A 163 -2.69 16.96 -32.51
C ALA A 163 -3.66 16.44 -33.57
N GLU A 164 -4.32 15.31 -33.34
CA GLU A 164 -5.36 14.78 -34.23
C GLU A 164 -6.62 15.67 -34.21
N ALA A 165 -7.07 16.08 -33.03
CA ALA A 165 -8.19 17.00 -32.89
C ALA A 165 -7.91 18.36 -33.55
N GLU A 166 -6.70 18.89 -33.42
CA GLU A 166 -6.28 20.12 -34.09
C GLU A 166 -6.29 19.95 -35.63
N ARG A 167 -5.84 18.81 -36.14
CA ARG A 167 -5.89 18.50 -37.58
C ARG A 167 -7.32 18.39 -38.08
N GLU A 168 -8.22 17.76 -37.32
CA GLU A 168 -9.64 17.66 -37.66
C GLU A 168 -10.30 19.05 -37.69
N GLN A 169 -10.02 19.88 -36.69
CA GLN A 169 -10.53 21.25 -36.63
C GLN A 169 -10.01 22.09 -37.82
N ALA A 170 -8.72 22.00 -38.12
CA ALA A 170 -8.12 22.66 -39.29
C ALA A 170 -8.69 22.13 -40.61
N ALA A 171 -9.08 20.85 -40.69
CA ALA A 171 -9.74 20.28 -41.85
C ALA A 171 -11.17 20.81 -42.02
N ILE A 172 -11.93 20.94 -40.93
CA ILE A 172 -13.28 21.54 -40.93
C ILE A 172 -13.20 23.01 -41.36
N GLU A 173 -12.26 23.79 -40.85
CA GLU A 173 -12.06 25.19 -41.25
C GLU A 173 -11.69 25.36 -42.72
N ARG A 174 -11.08 24.35 -43.34
CA ARG A 174 -10.75 24.34 -44.78
C ARG A 174 -11.91 23.85 -45.66
N MET A 175 -12.97 23.28 -45.10
CA MET A 175 -14.13 22.87 -45.91
C MET A 175 -14.87 24.13 -46.40
N PRO A 176 -15.23 24.21 -47.70
CA PRO A 176 -15.98 25.33 -48.22
C PRO A 176 -17.34 25.42 -47.52
N ALA A 177 -17.72 26.64 -47.13
CA ALA A 177 -18.96 26.90 -46.42
C ALA A 177 -20.15 26.22 -47.14
N PRO A 178 -21.01 25.48 -46.43
CA PRO A 178 -22.15 24.83 -47.04
C PRO A 178 -23.04 25.89 -47.70
N THR A 179 -23.31 25.73 -48.99
CA THR A 179 -24.24 26.58 -49.73
C THR A 179 -25.58 26.56 -49.00
N PRO A 180 -26.17 27.72 -48.63
CA PRO A 180 -27.41 27.76 -47.86
C PRO A 180 -28.55 27.10 -48.65
N SER A 181 -29.06 25.98 -48.15
CA SER A 181 -30.27 25.35 -48.66
C SER A 181 -31.52 26.19 -48.31
N PRO A 182 -32.54 26.23 -49.19
CA PRO A 182 -33.70 27.10 -49.04
C PRO A 182 -34.57 26.77 -47.83
N THR A 183 -34.99 27.82 -47.14
CA THR A 183 -35.89 27.86 -45.99
C THR A 183 -37.24 27.18 -46.30
N VAL A 184 -37.53 26.06 -45.64
CA VAL A 184 -38.89 25.49 -45.57
C VAL A 184 -39.56 26.04 -44.32
N ALA A 185 -40.59 26.85 -44.54
CA ALA A 185 -41.48 27.37 -43.51
C ALA A 185 -42.51 26.31 -43.10
N GLY A 186 -42.75 26.16 -41.79
CA GLY A 186 -43.96 25.55 -41.25
C GLY A 186 -43.73 24.47 -40.19
N GLY A 187 -44.11 24.76 -38.95
CA GLY A 187 -44.16 23.77 -37.88
C GLY A 187 -44.32 24.40 -36.50
N SER A 188 -45.57 24.67 -36.11
CA SER A 188 -45.99 25.33 -34.88
C SER A 188 -45.47 24.72 -33.58
N ALA A 189 -45.09 25.62 -32.66
CA ALA A 189 -44.82 25.35 -31.25
C ALA A 189 -46.13 25.22 -30.43
N PRO A 190 -46.18 24.38 -29.38
CA PRO A 190 -47.12 24.55 -28.29
C PRO A 190 -46.46 25.16 -27.05
N ALA A 191 -47.30 25.88 -26.32
CA ALA A 191 -46.99 26.84 -25.27
C ALA A 191 -46.51 26.25 -23.94
N LEU A 192 -45.75 27.10 -23.23
CA LEU A 192 -45.47 27.04 -21.80
C LEU A 192 -46.78 27.05 -20.96
N GLN A 193 -46.84 26.19 -19.94
CA GLN A 193 -47.75 26.33 -18.81
C GLN A 193 -46.99 26.11 -17.51
N ALA A 194 -46.95 27.14 -16.66
CA ALA A 194 -46.35 27.14 -15.34
C ALA A 194 -47.39 26.81 -14.27
N GLY A 195 -47.00 26.05 -13.23
CA GLY A 195 -47.80 25.89 -12.00
C GLY A 195 -47.59 24.57 -11.27
N PHE A 196 -46.70 24.58 -10.27
CA PHE A 196 -46.57 23.66 -9.13
C PHE A 196 -46.85 22.16 -9.36
N ASN A 197 -45.77 21.39 -9.57
CA ASN A 197 -45.82 19.93 -9.76
C ASN A 197 -45.28 19.17 -8.54
N VAL A 198 -46.10 18.24 -8.04
CA VAL A 198 -45.66 17.10 -7.23
C VAL A 198 -44.85 16.19 -8.15
N VAL A 199 -43.52 16.10 -8.00
CA VAL A 199 -42.70 15.22 -8.86
C VAL A 199 -42.71 13.79 -8.31
N ARG A 200 -43.79 13.06 -8.62
CA ARG A 200 -43.73 11.61 -8.70
C ARG A 200 -43.24 11.28 -10.11
N ALA A 201 -42.02 10.77 -10.26
CA ALA A 201 -41.59 10.21 -11.54
C ALA A 201 -42.32 8.89 -11.79
N PRO A 202 -43.11 8.75 -12.86
CA PRO A 202 -43.73 7.50 -13.23
C PRO A 202 -42.74 6.68 -14.09
N ASN A 203 -42.43 5.46 -13.65
CA ASN A 203 -41.88 4.36 -14.47
C ASN A 203 -40.87 4.74 -15.59
N GLY A 204 -39.89 5.59 -15.28
CA GLY A 204 -38.72 5.82 -16.10
C GLY A 204 -37.48 5.27 -15.40
N MET A 205 -36.47 4.84 -16.15
CA MET A 205 -35.17 4.38 -15.68
C MET A 205 -34.43 5.46 -14.87
N GLY A 206 -34.90 5.74 -13.65
CA GLY A 206 -34.39 6.80 -12.81
C GLY A 206 -33.00 6.49 -12.30
N ALA A 207 -32.12 7.48 -12.38
CA ALA A 207 -30.81 7.38 -11.75
C ALA A 207 -30.97 7.24 -10.23
N ALA A 208 -30.17 6.36 -9.63
CA ALA A 208 -30.09 6.14 -8.20
C ALA A 208 -29.29 7.24 -7.49
N GLN A 209 -29.45 7.28 -6.17
CA GLN A 209 -28.67 8.09 -5.25
C GLN A 209 -27.98 7.21 -4.22
N ILE A 210 -26.73 7.52 -3.89
CA ILE A 210 -25.94 6.81 -2.88
C ILE A 210 -25.39 7.82 -1.89
N THR A 211 -25.74 7.69 -0.62
CA THR A 211 -25.14 8.44 0.49
C THR A 211 -24.03 7.60 1.12
N ILE A 212 -22.85 8.18 1.26
CA ILE A 212 -21.66 7.58 1.86
C ILE A 212 -21.44 8.26 3.20
N ARG A 213 -21.49 7.49 4.28
CA ARG A 213 -21.23 7.95 5.64
C ARG A 213 -19.86 7.45 6.08
N ASN A 214 -18.97 8.36 6.47
CA ASN A 214 -17.66 8.00 6.99
C ASN A 214 -17.75 7.78 8.51
N GLU A 215 -17.80 6.53 8.95
CA GLU A 215 -17.67 6.15 10.37
C GLU A 215 -16.27 5.62 10.71
N GLY A 216 -15.32 5.71 9.77
CA GLY A 216 -13.91 5.39 9.99
C GLY A 216 -13.17 6.49 10.75
N ALA A 217 -12.00 6.14 11.29
CA ALA A 217 -11.13 7.11 11.97
C ALA A 217 -10.41 8.07 11.00
N ASP A 218 -10.30 7.72 9.72
CA ASP A 218 -9.57 8.49 8.71
C ASP A 218 -10.51 9.21 7.74
N PRO A 219 -10.17 10.41 7.25
CA PRO A 219 -10.95 11.11 6.25
C PRO A 219 -10.89 10.40 4.88
N LEU A 220 -12.01 10.40 4.16
CA LEU A 220 -12.09 9.90 2.79
C LEU A 220 -11.61 10.98 1.82
N ARG A 221 -10.68 10.61 0.94
CA ARG A 221 -10.15 11.50 -0.10
C ARG A 221 -10.59 11.11 -1.51
N PHE A 222 -11.06 9.88 -1.68
CA PHE A 222 -11.39 9.36 -2.99
C PHE A 222 -12.58 8.40 -2.92
N VAL A 223 -13.54 8.59 -3.81
CA VAL A 223 -14.64 7.66 -4.05
C VAL A 223 -14.80 7.55 -5.56
N ALA A 224 -14.75 6.34 -6.11
CA ALA A 224 -15.04 6.10 -7.52
C ALA A 224 -15.86 4.83 -7.72
N PHE A 225 -16.62 4.83 -8.81
CA PHE A 225 -17.38 3.68 -9.27
C PHE A 225 -16.81 3.17 -10.57
N ARG A 226 -16.84 1.86 -10.76
CA ARG A 226 -16.52 1.20 -12.02
C ARG A 226 -17.67 0.25 -12.35
N SER A 227 -18.26 0.35 -13.54
CA SER A 227 -19.26 -0.64 -13.95
C SER A 227 -18.60 -2.01 -14.01
N SER A 228 -19.28 -3.06 -13.55
CA SER A 228 -18.75 -4.43 -13.58
C SER A 228 -18.31 -4.81 -15.00
N GLY A 229 -17.05 -5.23 -15.15
CA GLY A 229 -16.45 -5.57 -16.45
C GLY A 229 -15.86 -4.40 -17.24
N ALA A 230 -16.00 -3.15 -16.77
CA ALA A 230 -15.29 -2.02 -17.36
C ALA A 230 -13.80 -2.03 -16.96
N GLY A 231 -12.91 -1.72 -17.92
CA GLY A 231 -11.46 -1.68 -17.66
C GLY A 231 -10.98 -0.47 -16.86
N GLN A 232 -11.80 0.59 -16.73
CA GLN A 232 -11.39 1.86 -16.15
C GLN A 232 -12.34 2.34 -15.06
N TRP A 233 -11.77 2.95 -14.02
CA TRP A 233 -12.52 3.63 -12.96
C TRP A 233 -13.04 4.99 -13.45
N ARG A 234 -14.24 5.39 -13.00
CA ARG A 234 -14.71 6.77 -13.21
C ARG A 234 -13.87 7.74 -12.38
N ALA A 235 -13.93 9.03 -12.73
CA ALA A 235 -13.29 10.10 -11.96
C ALA A 235 -13.76 10.10 -10.49
N ASN A 236 -12.96 10.69 -9.60
CA ASN A 236 -13.33 10.89 -8.21
C ASN A 236 -14.68 11.61 -8.11
N GLN A 237 -15.62 11.01 -7.39
CA GLN A 237 -16.96 11.55 -7.19
C GLN A 237 -17.03 12.53 -6.03
N LEU A 238 -16.00 12.58 -5.18
CA LEU A 238 -15.93 13.54 -4.08
C LEU A 238 -15.56 14.93 -4.60
N SER A 239 -16.35 15.93 -4.22
CA SER A 239 -16.02 17.35 -4.39
C SER A 239 -15.23 17.93 -3.21
N TYR A 240 -15.23 17.23 -2.07
CA TYR A 240 -14.48 17.59 -0.86
C TYR A 240 -14.08 16.34 -0.05
N THR A 241 -13.11 16.50 0.85
CA THR A 241 -12.69 15.44 1.79
C THR A 241 -13.78 15.18 2.83
N VAL A 242 -14.24 13.93 2.94
CA VAL A 242 -15.31 13.54 3.89
C VAL A 242 -14.68 13.10 5.20
N THR A 243 -14.75 13.95 6.23
CA THR A 243 -14.13 13.66 7.53
C THR A 243 -14.92 12.60 8.31
N PRO A 244 -14.34 11.98 9.36
CA PRO A 244 -15.09 11.10 10.25
C PRO A 244 -16.38 11.75 10.76
N GLY A 245 -17.47 11.01 10.74
CA GLY A 245 -18.84 11.44 11.10
C GLY A 245 -19.61 12.16 9.99
N GLN A 246 -18.99 12.52 8.87
CA GLN A 246 -19.67 13.21 7.77
C GLN A 246 -20.30 12.27 6.74
N GLU A 247 -21.23 12.83 5.96
CA GLU A 247 -21.89 12.17 4.85
C GLU A 247 -21.63 12.90 3.52
N TYR A 248 -21.67 12.16 2.43
CA TYR A 248 -21.58 12.66 1.06
C TYR A 248 -22.54 11.90 0.14
N THR A 249 -23.35 12.61 -0.65
CA THR A 249 -24.32 11.98 -1.55
C THR A 249 -23.87 12.09 -3.00
N VAL A 250 -23.78 10.94 -3.67
CA VAL A 250 -23.57 10.81 -5.11
C VAL A 250 -24.93 10.59 -5.77
N THR A 251 -25.28 11.46 -6.72
CA THR A 251 -26.52 11.37 -7.49
C THR A 251 -26.25 11.00 -8.95
N GLY A 252 -27.26 10.55 -9.69
CA GLY A 252 -27.10 10.33 -11.13
C GLY A 252 -26.47 8.99 -11.48
N ILE A 253 -26.57 7.99 -10.59
CA ILE A 253 -25.97 6.67 -10.82
C ILE A 253 -26.95 5.82 -11.61
N ALA A 254 -26.58 5.45 -12.83
CA ALA A 254 -27.42 4.58 -13.66
C ALA A 254 -27.62 3.20 -12.97
N PRO A 255 -28.75 2.52 -13.17
CA PRO A 255 -28.94 1.16 -12.65
C PRO A 255 -27.90 0.20 -13.22
N GLY A 256 -27.42 -0.75 -12.41
CA GLY A 256 -26.42 -1.73 -12.84
C GLY A 256 -25.61 -2.33 -11.70
N THR A 257 -24.64 -3.17 -12.06
CA THR A 257 -23.65 -3.71 -11.12
C THR A 257 -22.38 -2.88 -11.21
N TYR A 258 -21.91 -2.40 -10.07
CA TYR A 258 -20.71 -1.59 -9.95
C TYR A 258 -19.72 -2.22 -9.00
N GLU A 259 -18.46 -1.87 -9.14
CA GLU A 259 -17.46 -1.94 -8.09
C GLU A 259 -17.25 -0.55 -7.53
N LEU A 260 -17.25 -0.44 -6.22
CA LEU A 260 -16.97 0.79 -5.49
C LEU A 260 -15.53 0.75 -4.98
N ARG A 261 -14.77 1.83 -5.22
CA ARG A 261 -13.46 2.09 -4.63
C ARG A 261 -13.57 3.29 -3.69
N VAL A 262 -13.10 3.11 -2.46
CA VAL A 262 -12.96 4.19 -1.48
C VAL A 262 -11.53 4.24 -1.00
N GLU A 263 -10.96 5.43 -0.89
CA GLU A 263 -9.64 5.63 -0.30
C GLU A 263 -9.63 6.64 0.84
N THR A 264 -8.88 6.29 1.88
CA THR A 264 -8.58 7.19 2.99
C THR A 264 -7.22 7.87 2.80
N HIS A 265 -6.92 8.85 3.65
CA HIS A 265 -5.64 9.57 3.63
C HIS A 265 -4.43 8.65 3.87
N ASN A 266 -4.60 7.58 4.65
CA ASN A 266 -3.57 6.58 4.94
C ASN A 266 -3.47 5.47 3.88
N ALA A 267 -3.96 5.74 2.67
CA ALA A 267 -3.94 4.83 1.51
C ALA A 267 -4.64 3.48 1.74
N TYR A 268 -5.58 3.38 2.69
CA TYR A 268 -6.47 2.24 2.76
C TYR A 268 -7.35 2.22 1.51
N LYS A 269 -7.37 1.08 0.79
CA LYS A 269 -8.16 0.86 -0.42
C LYS A 269 -9.04 -0.35 -0.22
N GLU A 270 -10.32 -0.22 -0.53
CA GLU A 270 -11.25 -1.36 -0.53
C GLU A 270 -12.10 -1.36 -1.81
N TRP A 271 -12.42 -2.56 -2.30
CA TRP A 271 -13.28 -2.79 -3.45
C TRP A 271 -14.47 -3.67 -3.06
N ARG A 272 -15.69 -3.26 -3.44
CA ARG A 272 -16.90 -4.05 -3.20
C ARG A 272 -17.85 -4.04 -4.39
N PRO A 273 -18.48 -5.17 -4.74
CA PRO A 273 -19.58 -5.18 -5.68
C PRO A 273 -20.82 -4.52 -5.06
N LEU A 274 -21.48 -3.67 -5.84
CA LEU A 274 -22.70 -2.96 -5.48
C LEU A 274 -23.73 -3.11 -6.60
N GLN A 275 -24.89 -3.67 -6.25
CA GLN A 275 -26.05 -3.75 -7.15
C GLN A 275 -26.93 -2.51 -6.96
N VAL A 276 -27.05 -1.69 -8.00
CA VAL A 276 -27.84 -0.45 -8.00
C VAL A 276 -29.10 -0.65 -8.86
N GLY A 277 -30.26 -0.53 -8.24
CA GLY A 277 -31.57 -0.58 -8.89
C GLY A 277 -32.04 0.80 -9.35
N ALA A 278 -32.98 0.82 -10.29
CA ALA A 278 -33.57 2.06 -10.79
C ALA A 278 -34.31 2.83 -9.70
N GLY A 279 -33.98 4.12 -9.58
CA GLY A 279 -34.51 5.01 -8.55
C GLY A 279 -34.14 4.62 -7.11
N GLY A 280 -33.15 3.73 -6.92
CA GLY A 280 -32.73 3.29 -5.59
C GLY A 280 -32.06 4.42 -4.79
N VAL A 281 -32.33 4.45 -3.48
CA VAL A 281 -31.60 5.27 -2.52
C VAL A 281 -30.83 4.33 -1.61
N TYR A 282 -29.50 4.46 -1.58
CA TYR A 282 -28.62 3.59 -0.82
C TYR A 282 -27.82 4.39 0.19
N THR A 283 -27.58 3.80 1.37
CA THR A 283 -26.64 4.35 2.35
C THR A 283 -25.50 3.34 2.54
N LEU A 284 -24.27 3.80 2.37
CA LEU A 284 -23.06 3.02 2.56
C LEU A 284 -22.28 3.57 3.76
N VAL A 285 -21.93 2.70 4.71
CA VAL A 285 -21.22 3.09 5.94
C VAL A 285 -19.77 2.61 5.93
N VAL A 286 -18.83 3.54 5.76
CA VAL A 286 -17.39 3.26 5.76
C VAL A 286 -16.93 3.09 7.20
N THR A 287 -16.27 2.00 7.54
CA THR A 287 -15.56 1.92 8.82
C THR A 287 -14.11 1.53 8.61
N THR A 288 -13.23 1.93 9.51
CA THR A 288 -11.80 1.58 9.50
C THR A 288 -11.52 0.09 9.73
N GLN A 289 -12.55 -0.73 10.01
CA GLN A 289 -12.44 -2.19 10.14
C GLN A 289 -13.20 -2.96 9.03
N GLY A 290 -13.66 -2.29 7.97
CA GLY A 290 -14.49 -2.85 6.89
C GLY A 290 -15.98 -2.44 6.99
N TRP A 291 -16.76 -2.63 5.92
CA TRP A 291 -18.14 -2.12 5.81
C TRP A 291 -19.19 -3.08 6.35
N PHE A 292 -20.31 -2.51 6.83
CA PHE A 292 -21.58 -3.21 7.02
C PHE A 292 -22.62 -2.66 6.04
N ARG A 293 -23.48 -3.53 5.50
CA ARG A 293 -24.66 -3.14 4.72
C ARG A 293 -25.85 -3.06 5.67
N LEU A 294 -26.51 -1.90 5.73
CA LEU A 294 -27.82 -1.74 6.38
C LEU A 294 -28.94 -1.96 5.35
#